data_AF-A0A497HBM7-F1
#
_entry.id   AF-A0A497HBM7-F1
#
_cell.length_a   1.000
_cell.length_b   1.000
_cell.length_c   1.000
_cell.angle_alpha   90.00
_cell.angle_beta   90.00
_cell.angle_gamma   90.00
#
_symmetry.space_group_name_H-M   'P 1'
#
loop_
_entity.id
_entity.type
_entity.pdbx_description
1 polymer ?
#
loop_
_entity_poly.entity_id
_entity_poly.type
_entity_poly.pdbx_seq_one_letter_code
_entity_poly.pdbx_strand_id
1 'polypeptide(L)'
;KFFGEDFIIIAIIASDEIRRQRALTRNRKDDADNILDIKKRDEREIKWGLPSVIEDADYVIRNEDTLKSFQIKIRKLLETIAKR
;
A
#
# COMPACT_ATOMS: atom_id res chain seq x y z
N LYS A 1 9.13 20.77 1.62
CA LYS A 1 9.35 19.36 2.05
C LYS A 1 10.85 19.15 2.23
N PHE A 2 11.32 18.44 3.27
CA PHE A 2 12.76 18.18 3.54
C PHE A 2 13.50 17.50 2.36
N PHE A 3 12.76 16.89 1.44
CA PHE A 3 13.25 16.15 0.28
C PHE A 3 13.13 16.89 -1.07
N GLY A 4 12.83 18.19 -1.07
CA GLY A 4 12.61 18.97 -2.29
C GLY A 4 11.19 18.87 -2.85
N GLU A 5 10.94 19.51 -3.99
CA GLU A 5 9.62 19.53 -4.65
C GLU A 5 9.35 18.26 -5.46
N ASP A 6 10.39 17.52 -5.84
CA ASP A 6 10.31 16.28 -6.63
C ASP A 6 10.00 15.03 -5.79
N PHE A 7 9.82 15.20 -4.47
CA PHE A 7 9.50 14.09 -3.58
C PHE A 7 8.01 13.72 -3.67
N ILE A 8 7.76 12.51 -4.18
CA ILE A 8 6.42 11.99 -4.44
C ILE A 8 6.14 10.77 -3.56
N ILE A 9 5.03 10.82 -2.85
CA ILE A 9 4.48 9.71 -2.06
C ILE A 9 3.34 9.07 -2.85
N ILE A 10 3.43 7.76 -3.08
CA ILE A 10 2.37 6.96 -3.71
C ILE A 10 1.84 5.97 -2.67
N ALA A 11 0.63 6.19 -2.18
CA ALA A 11 -0.05 5.27 -1.28
C ALA A 11 -0.80 4.19 -2.06
N ILE A 12 -0.58 2.92 -1.70
CA ILE A 12 -1.34 1.79 -2.25
C ILE A 12 -2.26 1.26 -1.17
N ILE A 13 -3.57 1.38 -1.38
CA ILE A 13 -4.60 0.97 -0.43
C ILE A 13 -5.40 -0.21 -0.96
N ALA A 14 -5.92 -1.03 -0.05
CA ALA A 14 -6.85 -2.12 -0.35
C ALA A 14 -7.71 -2.39 0.89
N SER A 15 -8.92 -2.92 0.69
CA SER A 15 -9.78 -3.33 1.79
C SER A 15 -9.09 -4.35 2.72
N ASP A 16 -9.44 -4.29 4.00
CA ASP A 16 -8.98 -5.22 5.03
C ASP A 16 -9.15 -6.69 4.64
N GLU A 17 -10.29 -7.01 4.02
CA GLU A 17 -10.61 -8.35 3.57
C GLU A 17 -9.60 -8.84 2.53
N ILE A 18 -9.35 -8.04 1.50
CA ILE A 18 -8.38 -8.37 0.44
C ILE A 18 -6.97 -8.45 1.01
N ARG A 19 -6.59 -7.55 1.92
CA ARG A 19 -5.28 -7.57 2.58
C ARG A 19 -5.08 -8.86 3.38
N ARG A 20 -6.09 -9.27 4.16
CA ARG A 20 -6.07 -10.52 4.94
C ARG A 20 -5.99 -11.75 4.04
N GLN A 21 -6.82 -11.84 3.01
CA GLN A 21 -6.78 -12.96 2.05
C GLN A 21 -5.41 -13.10 1.39
N ARG A 22 -4.80 -11.98 0.97
CA ARG A 22 -3.45 -11.95 0.38
C ARG A 22 -2.36 -12.29 1.38
N ALA A 23 -2.50 -11.89 2.65
CA ALA A 23 -1.54 -12.24 3.69
C ALA A 23 -1.54 -13.75 3.97
N LEU A 24 -2.73 -14.34 4.12
CA LEU A 24 -2.90 -15.78 4.36
C LEU A 24 -2.42 -16.63 3.18
N THR A 25 -2.76 -16.25 1.95
CA THR A 25 -2.34 -16.99 0.73
C THR A 25 -0.84 -16.96 0.47
N ARG A 26 -0.11 -15.95 0.98
CA ARG A 26 1.34 -15.84 0.79
C ARG A 26 2.14 -16.84 1.64
N ASN A 27 1.52 -17.44 2.67
CA ASN A 27 2.10 -18.45 3.55
C ASN A 27 3.59 -18.23 3.87
N ARG A 28 3.94 -17.01 4.28
CA ARG A 28 5.30 -16.66 4.65
C ARG A 28 5.59 -17.27 6.02
N LYS A 29 6.66 -18.06 6.08
CA LYS A 29 7.11 -18.81 7.27
C LYS A 29 7.27 -17.98 8.55
N ASP A 30 7.42 -16.65 8.42
CA ASP A 30 7.61 -15.70 9.53
C ASP A 30 6.43 -14.71 9.72
N ASP A 31 5.42 -14.71 8.84
CA ASP A 31 4.33 -13.73 8.85
C ASP A 31 3.00 -14.44 9.21
N ALA A 32 2.68 -14.47 10.51
CA ALA A 32 1.30 -14.55 11.01
C ALA A 32 0.41 -15.67 10.46
N ASP A 33 0.47 -16.86 11.07
CA ASP A 33 -0.45 -17.98 10.77
C ASP A 33 -1.92 -17.69 11.12
N ASN A 34 -2.21 -16.56 11.80
CA ASN A 34 -3.55 -16.24 12.29
C ASN A 34 -3.93 -14.75 12.09
N ILE A 35 -5.22 -14.51 11.89
CA ILE A 35 -5.85 -13.19 11.67
C ILE A 35 -5.49 -12.20 12.79
N LEU A 36 -5.31 -12.69 14.02
CA LEU A 36 -4.90 -11.89 15.17
C LEU A 36 -3.53 -11.23 14.98
N ASP A 37 -2.58 -11.92 14.38
CA ASP A 37 -1.24 -11.39 14.18
C ASP A 37 -1.21 -10.36 13.05
N ILE A 38 -2.06 -10.53 12.03
CA ILE A 38 -2.30 -9.51 10.99
C ILE A 38 -2.89 -8.24 11.63
N LYS A 39 -3.87 -8.37 12.53
CA LYS A 39 -4.44 -7.20 13.24
C LYS A 39 -3.41 -6.50 14.13
N LYS A 40 -2.64 -7.26 14.92
CA LYS A 40 -1.57 -6.68 15.75
C LYS A 40 -0.53 -5.95 14.91
N ARG A 41 -0.25 -6.44 13.71
CA ARG A 41 0.65 -5.76 12.77
C ARG A 41 0.03 -4.46 12.25
N ASP A 42 -1.22 -4.48 11.80
CA ASP A 42 -1.94 -3.27 11.37
C ASP A 42 -1.94 -2.20 12.48
N GLU A 43 -2.18 -2.59 13.74
CA GLU A 43 -2.15 -1.68 14.89
C GLU A 43 -0.77 -1.04 15.12
N ARG A 44 0.32 -1.80 14.91
CA ARG A 44 1.68 -1.25 15.01
C ARG A 44 1.95 -0.26 13.88
N GLU A 45 1.54 -0.59 12.65
CA GLU A 45 1.71 0.28 11.49
C GLU A 45 0.93 1.61 11.67
N ILE A 46 -0.27 1.55 12.24
CA ILE A 46 -1.04 2.75 12.63
C ILE A 46 -0.26 3.59 13.66
N LYS A 47 0.29 2.96 14.69
CA LYS A 47 1.10 3.66 15.71
C LYS A 47 2.37 4.28 15.14
N TRP A 48 2.88 3.80 14.01
CA TRP A 48 4.01 4.40 13.30
C TRP A 48 3.63 5.62 12.45
N GLY A 49 2.34 5.98 12.39
CA GLY A 49 1.87 7.13 11.61
C GLY A 49 1.62 6.82 10.14
N LEU A 50 1.46 5.55 9.76
CA LEU A 50 1.11 5.16 8.40
C LEU A 50 -0.15 5.88 7.87
N PRO A 51 -1.23 6.09 8.67
CA PRO A 51 -2.40 6.85 8.20
C PRO A 51 -2.04 8.27 7.75
N SER A 52 -1.20 8.97 8.51
CA SER A 52 -0.76 10.33 8.16
C SER A 52 0.04 10.36 6.86
N VAL A 53 0.91 9.37 6.63
CA VAL A 53 1.66 9.25 5.37
C VAL A 53 0.73 8.97 4.17
N ILE A 54 -0.35 8.21 4.39
CA ILE A 54 -1.35 7.94 3.36
C ILE A 54 -2.17 9.20 3.05
N GLU A 55 -2.53 9.98 4.07
CA GLU A 55 -3.24 11.27 3.92
C GLU A 55 -2.39 12.30 3.16
N ASP A 56 -1.08 12.33 3.42
CA ASP A 56 -0.13 13.23 2.77
C ASP A 56 0.33 12.74 1.38
N ALA A 57 -0.23 11.63 0.88
CA ALA A 57 0.20 11.04 -0.38
C ALA A 57 -0.18 11.90 -1.59
N ASP A 58 0.79 12.14 -2.49
CA ASP A 58 0.56 12.85 -3.75
C ASP A 58 -0.32 12.03 -4.71
N TYR A 59 -0.29 10.69 -4.59
CA TYR A 59 -1.15 9.78 -5.33
C TYR A 59 -1.62 8.61 -4.47
N VAL A 60 -2.90 8.24 -4.63
CA VAL A 60 -3.50 7.08 -3.96
C VAL A 60 -4.02 6.09 -4.99
N ILE A 61 -3.58 4.83 -4.92
CA ILE A 61 -4.03 3.74 -5.81
C ILE A 61 -4.73 2.66 -5.01
N ARG A 62 -5.97 2.34 -5.40
CA ARG A 62 -6.71 1.17 -4.91
C ARG A 62 -6.27 -0.11 -5.63
N ASN A 63 -5.78 -1.08 -4.86
CA ASN A 63 -5.35 -2.40 -5.31
C ASN A 63 -6.40 -3.47 -4.95
N GLU A 64 -7.61 -3.29 -5.46
CA GLU A 64 -8.73 -4.22 -5.26
C GLU A 64 -8.97 -5.10 -6.50
N ASP A 65 -8.39 -4.72 -7.64
CA ASP A 65 -8.54 -5.42 -8.91
C ASP A 65 -7.50 -6.55 -9.10
N THR A 66 -7.51 -7.14 -10.29
CA THR A 66 -6.49 -8.08 -10.75
C THR A 66 -5.10 -7.45 -10.80
N LEU A 67 -4.07 -8.29 -10.68
CA LEU A 67 -2.67 -7.88 -10.81
C LEU A 67 -2.40 -7.14 -12.14
N LYS A 68 -2.99 -7.61 -13.25
CA LYS A 68 -2.81 -6.98 -14.57
C LYS A 68 -3.38 -5.56 -14.59
N SER A 69 -4.58 -5.36 -14.05
CA SER A 69 -5.20 -4.03 -13.94
C SER A 69 -4.35 -3.11 -13.06
N PHE A 70 -3.87 -3.61 -11.92
CA PHE A 70 -2.99 -2.85 -11.03
C PHE A 70 -1.68 -2.44 -11.71
N GLN A 71 -1.03 -3.35 -12.43
CA GLN A 71 0.19 -3.06 -13.20
C GLN A 71 -0.03 -1.97 -14.26
N ILE A 72 -1.16 -2.01 -14.96
CA ILE A 72 -1.51 -0.97 -15.95
C ILE A 72 -1.68 0.39 -15.27
N LYS A 73 -2.39 0.45 -14.13
CA LYS A 73 -2.58 1.70 -13.37
C LYS A 73 -1.25 2.29 -12.91
N ILE A 74 -0.37 1.45 -12.37
CA ILE A 74 0.96 1.87 -11.89
C ILE A 74 1.82 2.38 -13.05
N ARG A 75 1.89 1.66 -14.17
CA ARG A 75 2.66 2.12 -15.34
C ARG A 75 2.19 3.48 -15.84
N LYS A 76 0.87 3.66 -15.99
CA LYS A 76 0.30 4.95 -16.40
C LYS A 76 0.62 6.08 -15.42
N LEU A 77 0.59 5.81 -14.12
CA LEU A 77 0.96 6.79 -13.11
C LEU A 77 2.44 7.17 -13.23
N LEU A 78 3.34 6.17 -13.30
CA LEU A 78 4.77 6.41 -13.43
C LEU A 78 5.14 7.15 -14.72
N GLU A 79 4.48 6.84 -15.84
CA GLU A 79 4.66 7.57 -17.10
C GLU A 79 4.20 9.03 -16.99
N THR A 80 3.17 9.32 -16.19
CA THR A 80 2.70 10.68 -15.95
C THR A 80 3.68 11.45 -15.07
N ILE A 81 4.22 10.79 -14.04
CA ILE A 81 5.24 11.36 -13.15
C ILE A 81 6.54 11.63 -13.92
N ALA A 82 6.99 10.71 -14.78
CA ALA A 82 8.24 10.84 -15.53
C ALA A 82 8.18 11.89 -16.65
N LYS A 83 6.98 12.38 -17.01
CA LYS A 83 6.79 13.46 -18.00
C LYS A 83 6.70 14.85 -17.37
N ARG A 84 6.65 14.93 -16.04
CA ARG A 84 6.76 16.18 -15.29
C ARG A 84 8.22 16.63 -15.25
#